data_AF-A0A662WU08-F1
#
_entry.id   AF-A0A662WU08-F1
#
_cell.length_a   1.000
_cell.length_b   1.000
_cell.length_c   1.000
_cell.angle_alpha   90.00
_cell.angle_beta   90.00
_cell.angle_gamma   90.00
#
_symmetry.space_group_name_H-M   'P 1'
#
loop_
_entity.id
_entity.type
_entity.pdbx_description
1 polymer ?
#
loop_
_entity_poly.entity_id
_entity_poly.type
_entity_poly.pdbx_seq_one_letter_code
_entity_poly.pdbx_strand_id
1 'polypeptide(L)' 'MRCHYEVLSVSRDADAPQIKKAFRLQALRWHPDKHQQNGVSSEEATLQFQALQNAYEVLSDPHEKKWYDDHREQILR' A
#
# COMPACT_ATOMS: atom_id res chain seq x y z
N MET A 1 -9.21 8.21 -7.22
CA MET A 1 -8.13 8.02 -6.22
C MET A 1 -7.91 6.53 -6.05
N ARG A 2 -6.66 6.04 -6.06
CA ARG A 2 -6.37 4.61 -5.80
C ARG A 2 -6.60 4.33 -4.32
N CYS A 3 -7.36 3.31 -3.98
CA CYS A 3 -7.59 2.96 -2.59
C CYS A 3 -6.30 2.36 -1.98
N HIS A 4 -6.00 2.62 -0.70
CA HIS A 4 -4.84 2.01 -0.03
C HIS A 4 -4.83 0.48 -0.12
N TYR A 5 -6.01 -0.14 -0.14
CA TYR A 5 -6.18 -1.58 -0.36
C TYR A 5 -5.71 -2.04 -1.75
N GLU A 6 -6.00 -1.27 -2.81
CA GLU A 6 -5.54 -1.58 -4.16
C GLU A 6 -4.02 -1.45 -4.28
N VAL A 7 -3.43 -0.45 -3.61
CA VAL A 7 -1.97 -0.25 -3.59
C VAL A 7 -1.26 -1.46 -2.97
N LEU A 8 -1.78 -1.95 -1.84
CA LEU A 8 -1.26 -3.17 -1.20
C LEU A 8 -1.70 -4.46 -1.93
N SER A 9 -2.57 -4.36 -2.93
CA SER A 9 -3.20 -5.49 -3.62
C SER A 9 -3.88 -6.47 -2.66
N VAL A 10 -4.57 -5.92 -1.64
CA VAL A 10 -5.30 -6.68 -0.63
C VAL A 10 -6.79 -6.39 -0.72
N SER A 11 -7.60 -7.32 -0.21
CA SER A 11 -9.04 -7.08 -0.08
C SER A 11 -9.33 -6.03 0.99
N ARG A 12 -10.48 -5.38 0.91
CA ARG A 12 -10.94 -4.43 1.95
C ARG A 12 -11.15 -5.11 3.31
N ASP A 13 -11.57 -6.37 3.24
CA ASP A 13 -11.73 -7.28 4.37
C ASP A 13 -10.39 -7.83 4.92
N ALA A 14 -9.25 -7.42 4.36
CA ALA A 14 -7.97 -7.94 4.82
C ALA A 14 -7.69 -7.55 6.28
N ASP A 15 -7.29 -8.56 7.05
CA ASP A 15 -6.83 -8.40 8.43
C ASP A 15 -5.43 -7.77 8.49
N ALA A 16 -5.11 -7.12 9.61
CA ALA A 16 -3.77 -6.56 9.88
C ALA A 16 -2.59 -7.51 9.52
N PRO A 17 -2.61 -8.82 9.89
CA PRO A 17 -1.57 -9.77 9.44
C PRO A 17 -1.50 -9.95 7.92
N GLN A 18 -2.63 -9.94 7.20
CA GLN A 18 -2.64 -10.05 5.74
C GLN A 18 -2.07 -8.79 5.09
N ILE A 19 -2.43 -7.61 5.59
CA ILE A 19 -1.93 -6.30 5.16
C ILE A 19 -0.41 -6.26 5.33
N LYS A 20 0.11 -6.67 6.50
CA LYS A 20 1.55 -6.73 6.77
C LYS A 20 2.28 -7.72 5.87
N LYS A 21 1.68 -8.87 5.57
CA LYS A 21 2.25 -9.87 4.66
C LYS A 21 2.31 -9.33 3.22
N ALA A 22 1.25 -8.70 2.75
CA ALA A 22 1.17 -8.12 1.42
C ALA A 22 2.14 -6.94 1.24
N PHE A 23 2.23 -6.06 2.24
CA PHE A 23 3.22 -4.97 2.25
C PHE A 23 4.64 -5.51 2.09
N ARG A 24 5.03 -6.54 2.87
CA ARG A 24 6.36 -7.15 2.74
C ARG A 24 6.62 -7.75 1.36
N LEU A 25 5.65 -8.44 0.79
CA LEU A 25 5.74 -9.02 -0.55
C LEU A 25 5.92 -7.95 -1.64
N GLN A 26 5.11 -6.89 -1.57
CA GLN A 26 5.18 -5.77 -2.50
C GLN A 26 6.48 -4.97 -2.32
N ALA A 27 6.87 -4.68 -1.08
CA ALA A 27 8.13 -3.99 -0.76
C ALA A 27 9.35 -4.71 -1.36
N LEU A 28 9.37 -6.05 -1.33
CA LEU A 28 10.40 -6.86 -1.98
C LEU A 28 10.34 -6.79 -3.51
N ARG A 29 9.14 -6.66 -4.09
CA ARG A 29 8.93 -6.52 -5.54
C ARG A 29 9.40 -5.17 -6.07
N TRP A 30 9.12 -4.11 -5.32
CA TRP A 30 9.50 -2.73 -5.65
C TRP A 30 10.87 -2.34 -5.08
N HIS A 31 11.57 -3.25 -4.41
CA HIS A 31 12.90 -3.00 -3.87
C HIS A 31 13.88 -2.65 -5.00
N PRO A 32 14.83 -1.71 -4.80
CA PRO A 32 15.70 -1.25 -5.87
C PRO A 32 16.56 -2.36 -6.49
N ASP A 33 16.91 -3.37 -5.70
CA ASP A 33 17.61 -4.58 -6.17
C ASP A 33 16.82 -5.40 -7.22
N LYS A 34 15.49 -5.40 -7.13
CA LYS A 34 14.60 -6.19 -8.01
C LYS A 34 13.88 -5.36 -9.08
N HIS A 35 13.96 -4.02 -9.04
CA HIS A 35 13.33 -3.18 -10.07
C HIS A 35 13.97 -3.40 -11.45
N GLN A 36 15.26 -3.73 -11.49
CA GLN A 36 16.01 -3.91 -12.74
C GLN A 36 15.49 -5.11 -13.54
N GLN A 37 14.93 -6.13 -12.85
CA GLN A 37 14.33 -7.29 -13.51
C GLN A 37 12.93 -7.03 -14.08
N ASN A 38 12.23 -5.98 -13.61
CA ASN A 38 10.87 -5.66 -14.06
C ASN A 38 10.83 -4.53 -15.08
N GLY A 39 11.98 -3.93 -15.44
CA GLY A 39 12.04 -2.82 -16.39
C GLY A 39 11.38 -1.53 -15.90
N VAL A 40 11.27 -1.35 -14.57
CA VAL A 40 10.69 -0.16 -13.95
C VAL A 40 11.78 0.80 -13.50
N SER A 41 11.58 2.08 -13.78
CA SER A 41 12.50 3.14 -13.35
C SER A 41 12.57 3.23 -11.83
N SER A 42 13.74 3.61 -11.31
CA SER A 42 13.97 3.78 -9.86
C SER A 42 12.97 4.76 -9.24
N GLU A 43 12.54 5.76 -10.00
CA GLU A 43 11.49 6.72 -9.62
C GLU A 43 10.12 6.06 -9.47
N GLU A 44 9.70 5.22 -10.41
CA GLU A 44 8.43 4.49 -10.31
C GLU A 44 8.44 3.51 -9.14
N ALA A 45 9.57 2.80 -8.95
CA ALA A 45 9.74 1.92 -7.80
C ALA A 45 9.61 2.70 -6.47
N THR A 46 10.21 3.89 -6.39
CA THR A 46 10.11 4.77 -5.21
C THR A 46 8.69 5.26 -4.98
N LEU A 47 8.00 5.71 -6.04
CA LEU A 47 6.61 6.17 -5.95
C LEU A 47 5.67 5.05 -5.47
N GLN A 48 5.84 3.84 -6.01
CA GLN A 48 5.04 2.69 -5.59
C GLN A 48 5.37 2.28 -4.15
N PHE A 49 6.64 2.30 -3.77
CA PHE A 49 7.06 2.01 -2.41
C PHE A 49 6.51 3.02 -1.39
N GLN A 50 6.55 4.31 -1.71
CA GLN A 50 5.95 5.37 -0.89
C GLN A 50 4.43 5.20 -0.76
N ALA A 51 3.75 4.85 -1.86
CA ALA A 51 2.31 4.58 -1.83
C ALA A 51 1.99 3.36 -0.96
N LEU A 52 2.79 2.28 -1.06
CA LEU A 52 2.65 1.09 -0.22
C LEU A 52 2.85 1.39 1.25
N GLN A 53 3.83 2.25 1.57
CA GLN A 53 4.13 2.63 2.94
C GLN A 53 3.01 3.48 3.54
N ASN A 54 2.49 4.47 2.81
CA ASN A 54 1.30 5.23 3.22
C ASN A 54 0.09 4.32 3.43
N ALA A 55 -0.16 3.41 2.48
CA ALA A 55 -1.24 2.44 2.61
C ALA A 55 -1.09 1.54 3.83
N TYR A 56 0.12 1.08 4.10
CA TYR A 56 0.41 0.24 5.26
C TYR A 56 0.27 1.01 6.57
N GLU A 57 0.74 2.25 6.67
CA GLU A 57 0.61 3.08 7.88
C GLU A 57 -0.86 3.23 8.27
N VAL A 58 -1.67 3.64 7.31
CA VAL A 58 -3.11 3.83 7.51
C VAL A 58 -3.85 2.52 7.79
N LEU A 59 -3.50 1.42 7.13
CA LEU A 59 -4.25 0.16 7.22
C LEU A 59 -3.73 -0.80 8.29
N SER A 60 -2.49 -0.63 8.75
CA SER A 60 -1.87 -1.47 9.79
C SER A 60 -2.49 -1.23 11.15
N ASP A 61 -2.92 0.00 11.43
CA ASP A 61 -3.57 0.33 12.69
C ASP A 61 -5.11 0.31 12.52
N PRO A 62 -5.85 -0.41 13.37
CA PRO A 62 -7.30 -0.48 13.28
C PRO A 62 -7.98 0.89 13.52
N HIS A 63 -7.36 1.77 14.30
CA HIS A 63 -7.89 3.10 14.56
C HIS A 63 -7.69 4.01 13.33
N GLU A 64 -6.49 4.01 12.74
CA GLU A 64 -6.21 4.73 11.50
C GLU A 64 -7.01 4.18 10.32
N LYS A 65 -7.16 2.85 10.23
CA LYS A 65 -7.99 2.18 9.21
C LYS A 65 -9.42 2.67 9.31
N LYS A 66 -9.97 2.74 10.51
CA LYS A 66 -11.33 3.24 10.74
C LYS A 66 -11.46 4.72 10.38
N TRP A 67 -10.49 5.54 10.76
CA TRP A 67 -10.48 6.97 10.42
C TRP A 67 -10.42 7.17 8.91
N TYR A 68 -9.56 6.42 8.22
CA TYR A 68 -9.50 6.42 6.76
C TYR A 68 -10.78 5.90 6.13
N ASP A 69 -11.40 4.83 6.65
CA ASP A 69 -12.68 4.32 6.13
C ASP A 69 -13.81 5.36 6.22
N ASP A 70 -13.80 6.15 7.30
CA ASP A 70 -14.77 7.20 7.59
C ASP A 70 -14.51 8.47 6.76
N HIS A 71 -13.24 8.87 6.61
CA HIS A 71 -12.85 10.08 5.88
C HIS A 71 -12.59 9.85 4.38
N ARG A 72 -12.44 8.59 3.93
CA ARG A 72 -12.17 8.29 2.50
C ARG A 72 -13.24 8.88 1.60
N GLU A 73 -14.50 8.88 2.01
CA GLU A 73 -15.61 9.42 1.20
C GLU A 73 -15.52 10.95 1.08
N GLN A 74 -14.93 11.62 2.06
CA GLN A 74 -14.65 13.06 1.97
C GLN A 74 -13.38 13.37 1.18
N ILE A 75 -12.38 12.48 1.23
CA ILE A 75 -11.10 12.62 0.50
C ILE A 75 -11.26 12.26 -0.99
N LEU A 76 -12.13 11.29 -1.31
CA LEU A 76 -12.42 10.82 -2.67
C LEU A 76 -13.49 11.65 -3.41
N ARG A 77 -14.05 12.69 -2.78
CA ARG A 77 -15.05 13.58 -3.36
C ARG A 77 -14.41 14.78 -4.05
#